data_AF-A0A533T7S7-F1
#
_entry.id   AF-A0A533T7S7-F1
#
_cell.length_a   1.000
_cell.length_b   1.000
_cell.length_c   1.000
_cell.angle_alpha   90.00
_cell.angle_beta   90.00
_cell.angle_gamma   90.00
#
_symmetry.space_group_name_H-M   'P 1'
#
loop_
_entity.id
_entity.type
_entity.pdbx_description
1 polymer ?
#
loop_
_entity_poly.entity_id
_entity_poly.type
_entity_poly.pdbx_seq_one_letter_code
_entity_poly.pdbx_strand_id
1 'polypeptide(L)'
;MDINSSSLKDFFGAIKLDGSTFDKLHTKEAIGELKIQLNKVSPELEWNAAWNSIIGHIDNLLDIKVSEILLRSWKNINDLSKYKDIQKYPPERSFLVPLLEHTISSKHKPEIVIEIEPLFKKTIPFEVTVKLVLKGFTLEIQAGLIKKIHTGECKGTGSVQCMNVTLLEKASGDITLPGIIGLGEGVPVGRD
;
A
#
# COMPACT_ATOMS: atom_id res chain seq x y z
N MET A 1 -12.41 0.11 13.41
CA MET A 1 -11.35 0.52 12.48
C MET A 1 -12.04 1.22 11.32
N ASP A 2 -11.76 2.50 11.07
CA ASP A 2 -12.32 3.21 9.92
C ASP A 2 -11.42 2.94 8.70
N ILE A 3 -11.96 2.27 7.69
CA ILE A 3 -11.20 1.88 6.51
C ILE A 3 -10.75 3.08 5.67
N ASN A 4 -11.40 4.25 5.81
CA ASN A 4 -11.00 5.47 5.12
C ASN A 4 -9.68 6.05 5.64
N SER A 5 -9.33 5.74 6.90
CA SER A 5 -8.09 6.16 7.56
C SER A 5 -7.10 5.01 7.77
N SER A 6 -7.48 3.77 7.45
CA SER A 6 -6.63 2.60 7.66
C SER A 6 -5.51 2.48 6.62
N SER A 7 -4.28 2.45 7.10
CA SER A 7 -3.07 2.20 6.32
C SER A 7 -2.72 0.71 6.26
N LEU A 8 -1.77 0.32 5.42
CA LEU A 8 -1.17 -1.02 5.46
C LEU A 8 -0.52 -1.32 6.81
N LYS A 9 0.03 -0.30 7.49
CA LYS A 9 0.57 -0.43 8.84
C LYS A 9 -0.52 -0.87 9.82
N ASP A 10 -1.71 -0.29 9.74
CA ASP A 10 -2.83 -0.68 10.62
C ASP A 10 -3.37 -2.07 10.25
N PHE A 11 -3.43 -2.37 8.95
CA PHE A 11 -3.93 -3.64 8.44
C PHE A 11 -3.04 -4.83 8.85
N PHE A 12 -1.72 -4.68 8.75
CA PHE A 12 -0.79 -5.71 9.16
C PHE A 12 -0.41 -5.61 10.65
N GLY A 13 -0.71 -4.50 11.33
CA GLY A 13 -0.27 -4.21 12.70
C GLY A 13 1.22 -3.84 12.79
N ALA A 14 1.63 -3.34 13.96
CA ALA A 14 2.99 -2.84 14.21
C ALA A 14 4.09 -3.76 13.67
N ILE A 15 5.07 -3.15 13.00
CA ILE A 15 6.20 -3.86 12.43
C ILE A 15 7.35 -3.75 13.41
N LYS A 16 7.85 -4.90 13.84
CA LYS A 16 9.14 -5.00 14.49
C LYS A 16 10.03 -5.78 13.55
N LEU A 17 10.92 -5.07 12.89
CA LEU A 17 12.00 -5.70 12.16
C LEU A 17 12.98 -6.26 13.20
N ASP A 18 13.29 -7.54 13.11
CA ASP A 18 14.30 -8.13 13.99
C ASP A 18 15.71 -7.67 13.57
N GLY A 19 16.65 -7.63 14.53
CA GLY A 19 18.02 -7.20 14.28
C GLY A 19 18.72 -8.03 13.19
N SER A 20 18.37 -9.32 13.07
CA SER A 20 18.97 -10.26 12.12
C SER A 20 18.69 -9.91 10.65
N THR A 21 17.59 -9.21 10.40
CA THR A 21 17.21 -8.75 9.07
C THR A 21 18.06 -7.55 8.64
N PHE A 22 18.42 -6.67 9.57
CA PHE A 22 19.29 -5.51 9.29
C PHE A 22 20.74 -5.91 9.06
N ASP A 23 21.21 -6.97 9.72
CA ASP A 23 22.54 -7.52 9.47
C ASP A 23 22.71 -7.93 7.99
N LYS A 24 21.65 -8.47 7.37
CA LYS A 24 21.65 -8.81 5.93
C LYS A 24 21.76 -7.57 5.05
N LEU A 25 21.16 -6.44 5.43
CA LEU A 25 21.31 -5.18 4.70
C LEU A 25 22.72 -4.61 4.84
N HIS A 26 23.35 -4.70 6.02
CA HIS A 26 24.72 -4.24 6.22
C HIS A 26 25.75 -4.92 5.32
N THR A 27 25.49 -6.17 4.92
CA THR A 27 26.36 -6.89 3.98
C THR A 27 26.22 -6.45 2.51
N LYS A 28 25.24 -5.61 2.18
CA LYS A 28 25.08 -5.10 0.81
C LYS A 28 26.08 -4.01 0.52
N GLU A 29 26.74 -4.14 -0.63
CA GLU A 29 27.75 -3.21 -1.13
C GLU A 29 27.28 -1.75 -1.04
N ALA A 30 26.06 -1.47 -1.48
CA ALA A 30 25.49 -0.13 -1.44
C ALA A 30 25.30 0.45 -0.02
N ILE A 31 25.07 -0.38 1.01
CA ILE A 31 25.04 0.08 2.40
C ILE A 31 26.45 0.37 2.91
N GLY A 32 27.44 -0.43 2.48
CA GLY A 32 28.86 -0.13 2.69
C GLY A 32 29.28 1.19 2.04
N GLU A 33 28.89 1.43 0.79
CA GLU A 33 29.13 2.68 0.08
C GLU A 33 28.45 3.87 0.77
N LEU A 34 27.19 3.70 1.18
CA LEU A 34 26.45 4.71 1.94
C LEU A 34 27.20 5.08 3.23
N LYS A 35 27.67 4.09 3.99
CA LYS A 35 28.46 4.32 5.21
C LYS A 35 29.74 5.10 4.92
N ILE A 36 30.49 4.71 3.89
CA ILE A 36 31.74 5.37 3.50
C ILE A 36 31.48 6.82 3.10
N GLN A 37 30.45 7.07 2.29
CA GLN A 37 30.11 8.42 1.82
C GLN A 37 29.62 9.31 2.96
N LEU A 38 28.79 8.78 3.85
CA LEU A 38 28.30 9.51 5.02
C LEU A 38 29.45 9.90 5.95
N ASN A 39 30.35 8.96 6.26
CA ASN A 39 31.52 9.22 7.10
C ASN A 39 32.51 10.23 6.50
N LYS A 40 32.55 10.37 5.16
CA LYS A 40 33.37 11.40 4.50
C LYS A 40 32.79 12.81 4.68
N VAL A 41 31.46 12.92 4.71
CA VAL A 41 30.77 14.21 4.78
C VAL A 41 30.56 14.65 6.23
N SER A 42 30.32 13.70 7.14
CA SER A 42 30.11 13.94 8.57
C SER A 42 30.78 12.83 9.38
N PRO A 43 32.10 12.93 9.62
CA PRO A 43 32.85 11.94 10.42
C PRO A 43 32.38 11.82 11.87
N GLU A 44 31.81 12.89 12.42
CA GLU A 44 31.24 12.95 13.77
C GLU A 44 29.90 12.20 13.89
N LEU A 45 29.24 11.89 12.76
CA LEU A 45 27.99 11.14 12.76
C LEU A 45 28.27 9.63 12.89
N GLU A 46 28.00 9.10 14.07
CA GLU A 46 28.07 7.66 14.34
C GLU A 46 27.13 6.88 13.42
N TRP A 47 27.72 5.96 12.63
CA TRP A 47 26.99 5.16 11.64
C TRP A 47 25.78 4.42 12.24
N ASN A 48 25.95 3.83 13.43
CA ASN A 48 24.88 3.08 14.07
C ASN A 48 23.70 3.98 14.46
N ALA A 49 23.96 5.23 14.85
CA ALA A 49 22.91 6.20 15.15
C ALA A 49 22.16 6.62 13.88
N ALA A 50 22.89 6.91 12.80
CA ALA A 50 22.29 7.22 11.49
C ALA A 50 21.44 6.05 10.97
N TRP A 51 21.97 4.83 11.08
CA TRP A 51 21.29 3.61 10.65
C TRP A 51 20.01 3.34 11.46
N ASN A 52 20.06 3.46 12.79
CA ASN A 52 18.88 3.33 13.63
C ASN A 52 17.80 4.38 13.30
N SER A 53 18.21 5.61 12.95
CA SER A 53 17.29 6.64 12.48
C SER A 53 16.59 6.23 11.19
N ILE A 54 17.34 5.75 10.18
CA ILE A 54 16.77 5.25 8.91
C ILE A 54 15.75 4.13 9.17
N ILE A 55 16.13 3.17 10.02
CA ILE A 55 15.28 2.04 10.40
C ILE A 55 13.99 2.51 11.07
N GLY A 56 14.08 3.51 11.94
CA GLY A 56 12.92 4.07 12.64
C GLY A 56 11.84 4.64 11.71
N HIS A 57 12.19 4.95 10.45
CA HIS A 57 11.25 5.49 9.46
C HIS A 57 10.61 4.42 8.57
N ILE A 58 10.97 3.14 8.69
CA ILE A 58 10.44 2.08 7.82
C ILE A 58 8.92 1.91 7.98
N ASP A 59 8.40 2.11 9.19
CA ASP A 59 6.95 2.10 9.44
C ASP A 59 6.18 3.10 8.57
N ASN A 60 6.79 4.24 8.24
CA ASN A 60 6.16 5.27 7.43
C ASN A 60 6.04 4.85 5.95
N LEU A 61 6.83 3.87 5.51
CA LEU A 61 6.72 3.31 4.16
C LEU A 61 5.40 2.55 3.96
N LEU A 62 4.74 2.15 5.06
CA LEU A 62 3.45 1.49 5.05
C LEU A 62 2.26 2.42 5.33
N ASP A 63 2.46 3.74 5.34
CA ASP A 63 1.38 4.72 5.36
C ASP A 63 0.69 4.83 3.99
N ILE A 64 0.30 3.67 3.46
CA ILE A 64 -0.42 3.51 2.20
C ILE A 64 -1.84 3.14 2.56
N LYS A 65 -2.81 3.96 2.13
CA LYS A 65 -4.21 3.76 2.46
C LYS A 65 -4.77 2.51 1.77
N VAL A 66 -5.40 1.62 2.55
CA VAL A 66 -6.06 0.42 2.02
C VAL A 66 -7.20 0.80 1.08
N SER A 67 -7.95 1.85 1.42
CA SER A 67 -9.03 2.39 0.58
C SER A 67 -8.57 2.78 -0.83
N GLU A 68 -7.36 3.36 -0.96
CA GLU A 68 -6.80 3.69 -2.28
C GLU A 68 -6.46 2.45 -3.11
N ILE A 69 -5.95 1.39 -2.48
CA ILE A 69 -5.68 0.10 -3.13
C ILE A 69 -6.99 -0.52 -3.65
N LEU A 70 -8.02 -0.53 -2.81
CA LEU A 70 -9.35 -1.02 -3.19
C LEU A 70 -9.91 -0.22 -4.37
N LEU A 71 -9.85 1.11 -4.30
CA LEU A 71 -10.38 2.00 -5.34
C LEU A 71 -9.77 1.79 -6.72
N ARG A 72 -8.45 1.59 -6.79
CA ARG A 72 -7.74 1.37 -8.06
C ARG A 72 -8.10 0.04 -8.71
N SER A 73 -8.63 -0.90 -7.93
CA SER A 73 -8.84 -2.27 -8.38
C SER A 73 -10.06 -2.44 -9.30
N TRP A 74 -11.04 -1.54 -9.20
CA TRP A 74 -12.30 -1.66 -9.93
C TRP A 74 -12.29 -1.03 -11.33
N LYS A 75 -11.31 -0.15 -11.61
CA LYS A 75 -11.21 0.56 -12.89
C LYS A 75 -11.07 -0.37 -14.10
N ASN A 76 -10.55 -1.58 -13.92
CA ASN A 76 -10.28 -2.52 -15.00
C ASN A 76 -11.27 -3.69 -15.08
N ILE A 77 -12.40 -3.65 -14.36
CA ILE A 77 -13.41 -4.72 -14.45
C ILE A 77 -14.32 -4.44 -15.65
N ASN A 78 -14.06 -5.16 -16.75
CA ASN A 78 -14.81 -5.02 -18.00
C ASN A 78 -16.32 -5.24 -17.81
N ASP A 79 -16.72 -6.14 -16.92
CA ASP A 79 -18.13 -6.45 -16.65
C ASP A 79 -18.90 -5.28 -16.03
N LEU A 80 -18.21 -4.28 -15.46
CA LEU A 80 -18.85 -3.08 -14.92
C LEU A 80 -19.18 -2.05 -16.00
N SER A 81 -18.57 -2.13 -17.19
CA SER A 81 -18.83 -1.20 -18.29
C SER A 81 -20.29 -1.19 -18.75
N LYS A 82 -21.00 -2.31 -18.59
CA LYS A 82 -22.44 -2.42 -18.91
C LYS A 82 -23.29 -1.40 -18.15
N TYR A 83 -22.87 -0.97 -16.96
CA TYR A 83 -23.58 0.03 -16.16
C TYR A 83 -23.46 1.46 -16.70
N LYS A 84 -22.73 1.68 -17.81
CA LYS A 84 -22.76 2.93 -18.59
C LYS A 84 -23.99 3.02 -19.53
N ASP A 85 -24.68 1.92 -19.81
CA ASP A 85 -25.87 1.92 -20.67
C ASP A 85 -27.08 2.51 -19.92
N ILE A 86 -27.40 3.76 -20.22
CA ILE A 86 -28.49 4.51 -19.57
C ILE A 86 -29.89 3.96 -19.86
N GLN A 87 -30.08 3.22 -20.97
CA GLN A 87 -31.39 2.62 -21.27
C GLN A 87 -31.65 1.43 -20.36
N LYS A 88 -30.61 0.64 -20.08
CA LYS A 88 -30.68 -0.53 -19.21
C LYS A 88 -30.47 -0.20 -17.73
N TYR A 89 -29.65 0.81 -17.43
CA TYR A 89 -29.28 1.24 -16.09
C TYR A 89 -29.50 2.76 -15.94
N PRO A 90 -30.76 3.20 -15.69
CA PRO A 90 -31.09 4.62 -15.57
C PRO A 90 -30.29 5.31 -14.45
N PRO A 91 -29.85 6.57 -14.65
CA PRO A 91 -28.98 7.27 -13.71
C PRO A 91 -29.63 7.59 -12.35
N GLU A 92 -30.96 7.60 -12.27
CA GLU A 92 -31.71 7.85 -11.03
C GLU A 92 -31.72 6.63 -10.09
N ARG A 93 -31.30 5.45 -10.58
CA ARG A 93 -31.30 4.20 -9.81
C ARG A 93 -29.90 3.80 -9.40
N SER A 94 -29.79 3.28 -8.18
CA SER A 94 -28.59 2.62 -7.68
C SER A 94 -28.68 1.12 -7.88
N PHE A 95 -27.58 0.50 -8.28
CA PHE A 95 -27.47 -0.93 -8.51
C PHE A 95 -26.42 -1.52 -7.57
N LEU A 96 -26.80 -2.54 -6.81
CA LEU A 96 -25.89 -3.32 -5.99
C LEU A 96 -25.32 -4.46 -6.82
N VAL A 97 -24.00 -4.52 -6.92
CA VAL A 97 -23.26 -5.47 -7.75
C VAL A 97 -22.34 -6.28 -6.85
N PRO A 98 -22.73 -7.51 -6.47
CA PRO A 98 -21.86 -8.41 -5.74
C PRO A 98 -20.63 -8.73 -6.57
N LEU A 99 -19.45 -8.63 -5.94
CA LEU A 99 -18.21 -9.05 -6.54
C LEU A 99 -17.94 -10.51 -6.18
N LEU A 100 -17.59 -11.31 -7.17
CA LEU A 100 -17.01 -12.62 -6.93
C LEU A 100 -15.72 -12.46 -6.11
N GLU A 101 -15.29 -13.55 -5.46
CA GLU A 101 -13.98 -13.58 -4.82
C GLU A 101 -12.92 -13.16 -5.83
N HIS A 102 -12.13 -12.17 -5.45
CA HIS A 102 -11.11 -11.64 -6.32
C HIS A 102 -9.88 -11.25 -5.51
N THR A 103 -8.76 -11.25 -6.22
CA THR A 103 -7.45 -10.93 -5.66
C THR A 103 -6.96 -9.62 -6.26
N ILE A 104 -6.65 -8.66 -5.40
CA ILE A 104 -5.96 -7.44 -5.75
C ILE A 104 -4.47 -7.65 -5.49
N SER A 105 -3.63 -7.24 -6.42
CA SER A 105 -2.19 -7.12 -6.19
C SER A 105 -1.77 -5.68 -6.42
N SER A 106 -1.03 -5.11 -5.48
CA SER A 106 -0.52 -3.74 -5.54
C SER A 106 0.98 -3.74 -5.27
N LYS A 107 1.69 -2.88 -5.98
CA LYS A 107 3.12 -2.62 -5.79
C LYS A 107 3.33 -1.13 -5.58
N HIS A 108 4.13 -0.79 -4.58
CA HIS A 108 4.50 0.58 -4.24
C HIS A 108 6.02 0.67 -4.14
N LYS A 109 6.56 1.83 -4.50
CA LYS A 109 8.01 2.08 -4.48
C LYS A 109 8.32 3.31 -3.63
N PRO A 110 8.10 3.26 -2.31
CA PRO A 110 8.47 4.36 -1.44
C PRO A 110 9.99 4.43 -1.29
N GLU A 111 10.48 5.56 -0.84
CA GLU A 111 11.91 5.82 -0.70
C GLU A 111 12.20 6.60 0.59
N ILE A 112 13.38 6.36 1.15
CA ILE A 112 13.91 7.17 2.25
C ILE A 112 15.03 8.03 1.68
N VAL A 113 14.90 9.35 1.83
CA VAL A 113 15.94 10.30 1.43
C VAL A 113 16.74 10.68 2.67
N ILE A 114 18.05 10.44 2.62
CA ILE A 114 19.02 10.87 3.62
C ILE A 114 19.66 12.14 3.09
N GLU A 115 19.54 13.22 3.85
CA GLU A 115 20.02 14.54 3.46
C GLU A 115 20.84 15.16 4.61
N ILE A 116 22.07 15.56 4.31
CA ILE A 116 22.90 16.43 5.14
C ILE A 116 23.24 17.62 4.27
N GLU A 117 22.43 18.67 4.38
CA GLU A 117 22.61 19.84 3.53
C GLU A 117 23.92 20.57 3.85
N PRO A 118 24.59 21.14 2.83
CA PRO A 118 24.36 20.99 1.38
C PRO A 118 25.14 19.82 0.74
N LEU A 119 25.82 18.98 1.54
CA LEU A 119 26.93 18.14 1.11
C LEU A 119 26.54 16.72 0.70
N PHE A 120 25.38 16.25 1.13
CA PHE A 120 24.99 14.86 0.96
C PHE A 120 23.49 14.70 0.74
N LYS A 121 23.13 13.98 -0.33
CA LYS A 121 21.76 13.53 -0.59
C LYS A 121 21.81 12.14 -1.21
N LYS A 122 21.19 11.16 -0.55
CA LYS A 122 21.05 9.80 -1.07
C LYS A 122 19.66 9.25 -0.82
N THR A 123 19.18 8.49 -1.80
CA THR A 123 17.87 7.85 -1.77
C THR A 123 18.04 6.35 -1.61
N ILE A 124 17.37 5.78 -0.62
CA ILE A 124 17.27 4.34 -0.40
C ILE A 124 15.92 3.87 -0.96
N PRO A 125 15.92 3.05 -2.03
CA PRO A 125 14.68 2.57 -2.63
C PRO A 125 14.12 1.37 -1.86
N PHE A 126 12.79 1.36 -1.69
CA PHE A 126 12.05 0.23 -1.16
C PHE A 126 11.02 -0.24 -2.18
N GLU A 127 10.69 -1.53 -2.12
CA GLU A 127 9.54 -2.12 -2.82
C GLU A 127 8.59 -2.70 -1.78
N VAL A 128 7.35 -2.22 -1.77
CA VAL A 128 6.27 -2.76 -0.95
C VAL A 128 5.31 -3.49 -1.88
N THR A 129 5.14 -4.79 -1.68
CA THR A 129 4.16 -5.58 -2.41
C THR A 129 3.04 -6.00 -1.48
N VAL A 130 1.81 -5.95 -1.97
CA VAL A 130 0.61 -6.33 -1.21
C VAL A 130 -0.30 -7.13 -2.11
N LYS A 131 -0.86 -8.20 -1.55
CA LYS A 131 -1.92 -8.99 -2.16
C LYS A 131 -3.09 -9.03 -1.20
N LEU A 132 -4.28 -8.67 -1.65
CA LEU A 132 -5.52 -8.70 -0.87
C LEU A 132 -6.50 -9.66 -1.55
N VAL A 133 -6.96 -10.67 -0.82
CA VAL A 133 -8.05 -11.56 -1.24
C VAL A 133 -9.33 -11.05 -0.60
N LEU A 134 -10.31 -10.71 -1.43
CA LEU A 134 -11.55 -10.08 -1.01
C LEU A 134 -12.74 -10.99 -1.27
N LYS A 135 -13.61 -11.15 -0.26
CA LYS A 135 -14.81 -11.98 -0.32
C LYS A 135 -16.01 -11.20 0.19
N GLY A 136 -17.16 -11.34 -0.47
CA GLY A 136 -18.42 -10.72 -0.04
C GLY A 136 -18.49 -9.21 -0.24
N PHE A 137 -17.63 -8.62 -1.09
CA PHE A 137 -17.71 -7.20 -1.43
C PHE A 137 -18.87 -6.92 -2.37
N THR A 138 -19.53 -5.77 -2.21
CA THR A 138 -20.59 -5.31 -3.13
C THR A 138 -20.35 -3.87 -3.53
N LEU A 139 -20.42 -3.58 -4.82
CA LEU A 139 -20.33 -2.21 -5.34
C LEU A 139 -21.74 -1.61 -5.48
N GLU A 140 -21.91 -0.38 -5.04
CA GLU A 140 -23.10 0.42 -5.33
C GLU A 140 -22.78 1.36 -6.50
N ILE A 141 -23.43 1.12 -7.63
CA ILE A 141 -23.19 1.83 -8.89
C ILE A 141 -24.41 2.68 -9.24
N GLN A 142 -24.19 3.92 -9.62
CA GLN A 142 -25.23 4.86 -10.06
C GLN A 142 -24.68 5.71 -11.19
N ALA A 143 -25.46 5.90 -12.25
CA ALA A 143 -25.09 6.73 -13.41
C ALA A 143 -23.70 6.37 -14.01
N GLY A 144 -23.36 5.07 -14.07
CA GLY A 144 -22.06 4.62 -14.55
C GLY A 144 -20.87 4.90 -13.61
N LEU A 145 -21.13 5.31 -12.36
CA LEU A 145 -20.11 5.59 -11.35
C LEU A 145 -20.27 4.64 -10.16
N ILE A 146 -19.17 4.10 -9.66
CA ILE A 146 -19.10 3.43 -8.36
C ILE A 146 -19.20 4.52 -7.30
N LYS A 147 -20.30 4.53 -6.53
CA LYS A 147 -20.56 5.53 -5.48
C LYS A 147 -20.15 5.03 -4.10
N LYS A 148 -20.36 3.72 -3.84
CA LYS A 148 -20.00 3.11 -2.56
C LYS A 148 -19.43 1.71 -2.73
N ILE A 149 -18.57 1.31 -1.79
CA ILE A 149 -18.08 -0.06 -1.65
C ILE A 149 -18.58 -0.58 -0.31
N HIS A 150 -19.46 -1.57 -0.35
CA HIS A 150 -19.88 -2.33 0.83
C HIS A 150 -18.81 -3.40 1.07
N THR A 151 -18.12 -3.30 2.19
CA THR A 151 -16.95 -4.13 2.47
C THR A 151 -17.34 -5.51 3.00
N GLY A 152 -16.49 -6.49 2.73
CA GLY A 152 -16.64 -7.86 3.22
C GLY A 152 -15.39 -8.34 3.94
N GLU A 153 -15.09 -9.63 3.79
CA GLU A 153 -13.88 -10.23 4.34
C GLU A 153 -12.67 -9.96 3.46
N CYS A 154 -11.55 -9.69 4.11
CA CYS A 154 -10.27 -9.43 3.46
C CYS A 154 -9.17 -10.24 4.15
N LYS A 155 -8.34 -10.88 3.34
CA LYS A 155 -7.09 -11.49 3.76
C LYS A 155 -5.95 -10.88 2.97
N GLY A 156 -4.96 -10.33 3.66
CA GLY A 156 -3.82 -9.72 3.02
C GLY A 156 -2.52 -10.48 3.27
N THR A 157 -1.64 -10.46 2.29
CA THR A 157 -0.22 -10.77 2.44
C THR A 157 0.59 -9.61 1.90
N GLY A 158 1.68 -9.25 2.55
CA GLY A 158 2.55 -8.17 2.09
C GLY A 158 4.01 -8.45 2.36
N SER A 159 4.87 -7.82 1.57
CA SER A 159 6.31 -7.82 1.77
C SER A 159 6.91 -6.43 1.58
N VAL A 160 7.98 -6.18 2.32
CA VAL A 160 8.82 -4.98 2.15
C VAL A 160 10.22 -5.45 1.77
N GLN A 161 10.73 -4.92 0.68
CA GLN A 161 12.07 -5.18 0.19
C GLN A 161 12.87 -3.89 0.14
N CYS A 162 14.16 -3.98 0.43
CA CYS A 162 15.13 -2.92 0.25
C CYS A 162 16.34 -3.51 -0.45
N MET A 163 16.72 -2.97 -1.61
CA MET A 163 17.90 -3.43 -2.36
C MET A 163 17.91 -4.96 -2.61
N ASN A 164 16.77 -5.51 -3.00
CA ASN A 164 16.53 -6.94 -3.21
C ASN A 164 16.72 -7.82 -1.95
N VAL A 165 16.71 -7.23 -0.76
CA VAL A 165 16.63 -7.95 0.52
C VAL A 165 15.22 -7.81 1.04
N THR A 166 14.55 -8.95 1.26
CA THR A 166 13.27 -8.97 1.97
C THR A 166 13.51 -8.61 3.43
N LEU A 167 12.92 -7.50 3.85
CA LEU A 167 12.97 -7.01 5.22
C LEU A 167 11.81 -7.56 6.06
N LEU A 168 10.65 -7.67 5.44
CA LEU A 168 9.45 -8.12 6.11
C LEU A 168 8.60 -8.93 5.14
N GLU A 169 8.03 -10.01 5.64
CA GLU A 169 6.84 -10.63 5.06
C GLU A 169 5.81 -10.82 6.16
N LYS A 170 4.56 -10.50 5.84
CA LYS A 170 3.46 -10.60 6.80
C LYS A 170 2.20 -11.05 6.11
N ALA A 171 1.46 -11.92 6.79
CA ALA A 171 0.12 -12.29 6.42
C ALA A 171 -0.83 -11.81 7.52
N SER A 172 -1.99 -11.31 7.12
CA SER A 172 -3.09 -11.11 8.04
C SER A 172 -3.87 -12.42 8.22
N GLY A 173 -4.61 -12.50 9.33
CA GLY A 173 -5.75 -13.41 9.40
C GLY A 173 -6.87 -12.95 8.46
N ASP A 174 -8.00 -13.64 8.53
CA ASP A 174 -9.22 -13.17 7.88
C ASP A 174 -9.77 -11.98 8.69
N ILE A 175 -9.85 -10.82 8.04
CA ILE A 175 -10.29 -9.56 8.65
C ILE A 175 -11.62 -9.19 8.01
N THR A 176 -12.68 -9.08 8.80
CA THR A 176 -13.91 -8.43 8.34
C THR A 176 -13.67 -6.93 8.32
N LEU A 177 -13.65 -6.35 7.11
CA LEU A 177 -13.55 -4.92 6.96
C LEU A 177 -14.92 -4.31 7.26
N PRO A 178 -15.05 -3.43 8.26
CA PRO A 178 -16.35 -2.90 8.65
C PRO A 178 -16.81 -1.77 7.71
N GLY A 179 -18.09 -1.80 7.37
CA GLY A 179 -18.83 -0.63 6.90
C GLY A 179 -18.91 -0.43 5.39
N ILE A 180 -18.99 0.83 5.01
CA ILE A 180 -19.22 1.28 3.63
C ILE A 180 -18.22 2.38 3.32
N ILE A 181 -17.47 2.22 2.23
CA ILE A 181 -16.57 3.25 1.72
C ILE A 181 -17.36 4.13 0.76
N GLY A 182 -17.62 5.38 1.15
CA GLY A 182 -18.23 6.38 0.28
C GLY A 182 -17.19 7.02 -0.63
N LEU A 183 -17.45 7.11 -1.94
CA LEU A 183 -16.49 7.59 -2.94
C LEU A 183 -16.75 9.03 -3.40
N GLY A 184 -17.57 9.79 -2.66
CA GLY A 184 -17.96 11.16 -3.02
C GLY A 184 -18.64 11.22 -4.39
N GLU A 185 -18.05 11.96 -5.33
CA GLU A 185 -18.51 12.07 -6.72
C GLU A 185 -18.58 10.71 -7.44
N GLY A 186 -17.77 9.74 -7.01
CA GLY A 186 -17.76 8.38 -7.54
C GLY A 186 -16.63 8.13 -8.53
N VAL A 187 -16.38 6.85 -8.82
CA VAL A 187 -15.32 6.39 -9.73
C VAL A 187 -15.96 5.78 -10.98
N PRO A 188 -15.59 6.19 -12.21
CA PRO A 188 -16.12 5.59 -13.44
C PRO A 188 -15.95 4.07 -13.48
N VAL A 189 -16.99 3.39 -13.96
CA VAL A 189 -16.94 1.94 -14.19
C VAL A 189 -16.20 1.63 -15.49
N GLY A 190 -15.26 0.67 -15.47
CA GLY A 190 -14.46 0.31 -16.65
C GLY A 190 -13.50 1.41 -17.12
N ARG A 191 -12.80 1.17 -18.24
CA ARG A 191 -11.94 2.20 -18.88
C ARG A 191 -12.78 3.20 -19.66
N ASP A 192 -12.24 4.41 -19.78
CA ASP A 192 -12.69 5.42 -20.74
C ASP A 192 -12.29 5.05 -22.16
#